data_AF-A0A8J3X2S0-F1
#
_entry.id   AF-A0A8J3X2S0-F1
#
_cell.length_a   1.000
_cell.length_b   1.000
_cell.length_c   1.000
_cell.angle_alpha   90.00
_cell.angle_beta   90.00
_cell.angle_gamma   90.00
#
_symmetry.space_group_name_H-M   'P 1'
#
loop_
_entity.id
_entity.type
_entity.pdbx_description
1 polymer ?
#
loop_
_entity_poly.entity_id
_entity_poly.type
_entity_poly.pdbx_seq_one_letter_code
_entity_poly.pdbx_strand_id
1 'polypeptide(L)'
;MSTDDGSSSRAARLAALARNFYETGPFVDEGYSRLLDRETCQLDAGRVADVITPLFEQRYRIDYDGEGRSIVIRQCENEPHRAEQVPRHEFVALVCELLIALPDPSYHARPRLHRAVQDTRALARYAMPRPPREGNGRPRMRRVKFVTDVVDNLICALEDLPDLPMRLGPRPRRNPAPKPVQAPKPDSAALEATACEFLTALAPVRHPVPDVWTAYKAAIPEAERIGKHRLLALARDTLGEPRKVRGVRFWQVPEPVVLAEVADRVARLAWEEQRAILLRLIAQPTRERTAAA
;
A
#
# COMPACT_ATOMS: atom_id res chain seq x y z
N MET A 1 -18.31 -20.60 41.15
CA MET A 1 -18.12 -21.58 40.07
C MET A 1 -17.81 -20.81 38.78
N SER A 2 -16.69 -21.14 38.14
CA SER A 2 -16.11 -20.62 36.88
C SER A 2 -17.15 -20.22 35.83
N THR A 3 -17.13 -19.00 35.28
CA THR A 3 -16.34 -18.50 34.13
C THR A 3 -16.49 -19.32 32.86
N ASP A 4 -17.58 -19.07 32.12
CA ASP A 4 -17.65 -19.35 30.68
C ASP A 4 -18.73 -18.46 30.06
N ASP A 5 -18.33 -17.36 29.41
CA ASP A 5 -19.21 -16.63 28.46
C ASP A 5 -18.47 -15.59 27.58
N GLY A 6 -17.23 -15.22 27.91
CA GLY A 6 -16.45 -14.26 27.11
C GLY A 6 -15.98 -14.79 25.75
N SER A 7 -15.70 -16.09 25.64
CA SER A 7 -15.18 -16.76 24.43
C SER A 7 -16.22 -16.83 23.31
N SER A 8 -17.47 -17.14 23.68
CA SER A 8 -18.62 -17.21 22.77
C SER A 8 -18.82 -15.88 22.03
N SER A 9 -18.67 -14.74 22.70
CA SER A 9 -18.91 -13.42 22.07
C SER A 9 -17.80 -12.96 21.11
N ARG A 10 -16.54 -13.37 21.29
CA ARG A 10 -15.43 -12.94 20.41
C ARG A 10 -15.37 -13.78 19.13
N ALA A 11 -15.50 -15.10 19.27
CA ALA A 11 -15.59 -15.99 18.12
C ALA A 11 -16.84 -15.68 17.27
N ALA A 12 -17.98 -15.39 17.90
CA ALA A 12 -19.20 -14.98 17.19
C ALA A 12 -19.02 -13.65 16.45
N ARG A 13 -18.37 -12.65 17.08
CA ARG A 13 -18.05 -11.36 16.44
C ARG A 13 -17.11 -11.53 15.25
N LEU A 14 -16.03 -12.30 15.41
CA LEU A 14 -15.11 -12.61 14.32
C LEU A 14 -15.83 -13.34 13.18
N ALA A 15 -16.71 -14.29 13.50
CA ALA A 15 -17.48 -15.02 12.50
C ALA A 15 -18.52 -14.15 11.77
N ALA A 16 -19.13 -13.17 12.45
CA ALA A 16 -20.01 -12.19 11.81
C ALA A 16 -19.23 -11.27 10.86
N LEU A 17 -18.10 -10.74 11.32
CA LEU A 17 -17.21 -9.89 10.52
C LEU A 17 -16.68 -10.62 9.29
N ALA A 18 -16.22 -11.86 9.45
CA ALA A 18 -15.74 -12.68 8.35
C ALA A 18 -16.84 -13.03 7.33
N ARG A 19 -18.05 -13.33 7.79
CA ARG A 19 -19.19 -13.58 6.89
C ARG A 19 -19.50 -12.36 6.02
N ASN A 20 -19.65 -11.19 6.64
CA ASN A 20 -19.88 -9.94 5.92
C ASN A 20 -18.73 -9.68 4.93
N PHE A 21 -17.48 -9.87 5.36
CA PHE A 21 -16.32 -9.72 4.50
C PHE A 21 -16.37 -10.64 3.28
N TYR A 22 -16.70 -11.92 3.44
CA TYR A 22 -16.79 -12.87 2.33
C TYR A 22 -17.95 -12.55 1.37
N GLU A 23 -19.07 -12.05 1.89
CA GLU A 23 -20.21 -11.59 1.07
C GLU A 23 -19.84 -10.42 0.16
N THR A 24 -18.92 -9.54 0.57
CA THR A 24 -18.42 -8.45 -0.29
C THR A 24 -17.59 -8.91 -1.49
N GLY A 25 -17.23 -10.20 -1.57
CA GLY A 25 -16.40 -10.75 -2.64
C GLY A 25 -15.01 -10.13 -2.65
N PRO A 26 -14.19 -10.36 -1.60
CA PRO A 26 -12.92 -9.68 -1.45
C PRO A 26 -11.97 -10.07 -2.58
N PHE A 27 -11.15 -9.10 -2.98
CA PHE A 27 -10.11 -9.33 -3.97
C PHE A 27 -9.09 -10.33 -3.44
N VAL A 28 -8.70 -11.27 -4.29
CA VAL A 28 -7.68 -12.28 -4.01
C VAL A 28 -6.50 -12.00 -4.92
N ASP A 29 -5.36 -11.69 -4.33
CA ASP A 29 -4.08 -11.54 -5.01
C ASP A 29 -3.36 -12.89 -5.11
N GLU A 30 -2.60 -13.11 -6.16
CA GLU A 30 -1.85 -14.35 -6.40
C GLU A 30 -0.36 -14.03 -6.42
N GLY A 31 0.42 -14.77 -5.64
CA GLY A 31 1.85 -14.52 -5.56
C GLY A 31 2.63 -15.66 -4.92
N TYR A 32 3.92 -15.74 -5.25
CA TYR A 32 4.81 -16.74 -4.68
C TYR A 32 5.18 -16.40 -3.24
N SER A 33 4.92 -17.31 -2.30
CA SER A 33 5.42 -17.20 -0.94
C SER A 33 6.69 -18.01 -0.78
N ARG A 34 7.83 -17.33 -0.58
CA ARG A 34 9.10 -17.98 -0.21
C ARG A 34 9.04 -18.73 1.12
N LEU A 35 8.04 -18.46 1.96
CA LEU A 35 7.88 -19.10 3.27
C LEU A 35 7.09 -20.40 3.18
N LEU A 36 6.11 -20.47 2.27
CA LEU A 36 5.35 -21.69 2.00
C LEU A 36 5.93 -22.50 0.83
N ASP A 37 6.94 -21.94 0.16
CA ASP A 37 7.60 -22.48 -1.03
C ASP A 37 6.63 -22.91 -2.14
N ARG A 38 5.59 -22.09 -2.34
CA ARG A 38 4.56 -22.31 -3.35
C ARG A 38 3.83 -21.02 -3.70
N GLU A 39 3.04 -21.09 -4.77
CA GLU A 39 2.05 -20.06 -5.09
C GLU A 39 0.97 -20.02 -4.01
N THR A 40 0.70 -18.79 -3.57
CA THR A 40 -0.30 -18.45 -2.55
C THR A 40 -1.32 -17.50 -3.10
N CYS A 41 -2.57 -17.69 -2.69
CA CYS A 41 -3.63 -16.72 -2.84
C CYS A 41 -3.72 -15.91 -1.55
N GLN A 42 -3.75 -14.59 -1.60
CA GLN A 42 -3.79 -13.73 -0.42
C GLN A 42 -4.99 -12.81 -0.52
N LEU A 43 -5.67 -12.61 0.61
CA LEU A 43 -6.69 -11.57 0.72
C LEU A 43 -6.04 -10.19 0.61
N ASP A 44 -6.79 -9.17 0.20
CA ASP A 44 -6.29 -7.79 0.27
C ASP A 44 -6.03 -7.38 1.73
N ALA A 45 -4.78 -6.99 2.04
CA ALA A 45 -4.36 -6.69 3.40
C ALA A 45 -5.09 -5.48 4.01
N GLY A 46 -5.43 -4.48 3.20
CA GLY A 46 -6.18 -3.30 3.65
C GLY A 46 -7.59 -3.68 4.06
N ARG A 47 -8.31 -4.39 3.18
CA ARG A 47 -9.67 -4.86 3.49
C ARG A 47 -9.73 -5.82 4.67
N VAL A 48 -8.72 -6.68 4.84
CA VAL A 48 -8.64 -7.55 6.02
C VAL A 48 -8.42 -6.72 7.29
N ALA A 49 -7.54 -5.72 7.24
CA ALA A 49 -7.32 -4.81 8.36
C ALA A 49 -8.63 -4.09 8.72
N ASP A 50 -9.32 -3.45 7.76
CA ASP A 50 -10.58 -2.74 7.99
C ASP A 50 -11.64 -3.58 8.72
N VAL A 51 -11.70 -4.88 8.42
CA VAL A 51 -12.67 -5.81 9.03
C VAL A 51 -12.30 -6.18 10.46
N ILE A 52 -11.01 -6.37 10.76
CA ILE A 52 -10.56 -6.79 12.09
C ILE A 52 -10.28 -5.60 13.01
N THR A 53 -10.01 -4.41 12.46
CA THR A 53 -9.73 -3.18 13.20
C THR A 53 -10.75 -2.93 14.32
N PRO A 54 -12.09 -2.99 14.09
CA PRO A 54 -13.09 -2.79 15.14
C PRO A 54 -12.98 -3.74 16.35
N LEU A 55 -12.33 -4.91 16.20
CA LEU A 55 -12.06 -5.82 17.32
C LEU A 55 -10.93 -5.32 18.22
N PHE A 56 -10.01 -4.52 17.68
CA PHE A 56 -8.90 -3.93 18.40
C PHE A 56 -9.23 -2.56 18.95
N GLU A 57 -9.96 -1.71 18.22
CA GLU A 57 -10.30 -0.33 18.66
C GLU A 57 -11.01 -0.29 20.02
N GLN A 58 -11.76 -1.34 20.37
CA GLN A 58 -12.44 -1.45 21.66
C GLN A 58 -11.49 -1.56 22.85
N ARG A 59 -10.24 -2.01 22.63
CA ARG A 59 -9.31 -2.39 23.70
C ARG A 59 -7.90 -1.84 23.51
N TYR A 60 -7.55 -1.39 22.31
CA TYR A 60 -6.22 -0.93 21.93
C TYR A 60 -6.31 0.46 21.29
N ARG A 61 -5.28 1.27 21.53
CA ARG A 61 -5.13 2.64 21.03
C ARG A 61 -3.64 2.90 20.70
N ILE A 62 -3.35 3.88 19.85
CA ILE A 62 -2.00 4.44 19.71
C ILE A 62 -1.79 5.59 20.71
N ASP A 63 -0.63 5.58 21.37
CA ASP A 63 -0.12 6.66 22.21
C ASP A 63 1.31 6.98 21.80
N TYR A 64 1.91 7.99 22.44
CA TYR A 64 3.31 8.33 22.25
C TYR A 64 4.08 8.16 23.55
N ASP A 65 5.22 7.47 23.48
CA ASP A 65 6.10 7.36 24.65
C ASP A 65 6.78 8.70 25.00
N GLY A 66 7.57 8.71 26.08
CA GLY A 66 8.31 9.89 26.51
C GLY A 66 9.35 10.41 25.51
N GLU A 67 9.61 9.67 24.44
CA GLU A 67 10.52 10.01 23.35
C GLU A 67 9.78 10.37 22.05
N GLY A 68 8.43 10.40 22.06
CA GLY A 68 7.60 10.73 20.92
C GLY A 68 7.42 9.59 19.92
N ARG A 69 7.72 8.34 20.30
CA ARG A 69 7.52 7.17 19.45
C ARG A 69 6.09 6.66 19.61
N SER A 70 5.45 6.31 18.50
CA SER A 70 4.14 5.65 18.48
C SER A 70 4.22 4.29 19.19
N ILE A 71 3.41 4.10 20.23
CA ILE A 71 3.27 2.86 20.97
C ILE A 71 1.82 2.41 20.94
N VAL A 72 1.61 1.09 20.90
CA VAL A 72 0.27 0.54 21.10
C VAL A 72 0.06 0.40 22.60
N ILE A 73 -1.08 0.87 23.10
CA ILE A 73 -1.49 0.71 24.48
C ILE A 73 -2.79 -0.08 24.57
N ARG A 74 -2.94 -0.86 25.64
CA ARG A 74 -4.16 -1.59 25.97
C ARG A 74 -4.93 -0.84 27.05
N GLN A 75 -6.21 -0.59 26.79
CA GLN A 75 -7.14 -0.03 27.75
C GLN A 75 -7.56 -1.11 28.76
N CYS A 76 -7.47 -0.80 30.05
CA CYS A 76 -7.98 -1.67 31.10
C CYS A 76 -9.49 -1.43 31.28
N GLU A 77 -10.29 -2.48 31.07
CA GLU A 77 -11.76 -2.44 31.19
C GLU A 77 -12.23 -1.96 32.58
N ASN A 78 -11.48 -2.31 33.63
CA ASN A 78 -11.81 -1.97 35.03
C ASN A 78 -11.20 -0.64 35.50
N GLU A 79 -10.21 -0.10 34.77
CA GLU A 79 -9.49 1.12 35.13
C GLU A 79 -9.17 1.90 33.84
N PRO A 80 -10.15 2.64 33.27
CA PRO A 80 -9.98 3.32 31.97
C PRO A 80 -8.84 4.34 31.92
N HIS A 81 -8.40 4.81 33.09
CA HIS A 81 -7.30 5.76 33.24
C HIS A 81 -5.92 5.10 33.31
N ARG A 82 -5.86 3.77 33.41
CA ARG A 82 -4.64 2.97 33.36
C ARG A 82 -4.59 2.26 32.02
N ALA A 83 -3.56 2.57 31.25
CA ALA A 83 -3.25 1.82 30.05
C ALA A 83 -1.85 1.25 30.13
N GLU A 84 -1.74 0.03 29.63
CA GLU A 84 -0.51 -0.73 29.62
C GLU A 84 0.07 -0.69 28.22
N GLN A 85 1.37 -0.44 28.10
CA GLN A 85 2.05 -0.53 26.81
C GLN A 85 2.04 -1.98 26.33
N VAL A 86 1.68 -2.17 25.07
CA VAL A 86 1.68 -3.47 24.39
C VAL A 86 2.89 -3.52 23.48
N PRO A 87 3.86 -4.41 23.74
CA PRO A 87 4.97 -4.62 22.83
C PRO A 87 4.49 -5.00 21.43
N ARG A 88 5.13 -4.47 20.39
CA ARG A 88 4.74 -4.72 18.98
C ARG A 88 4.70 -6.20 18.61
N HIS A 89 5.45 -7.06 19.30
CA HIS A 89 5.45 -8.50 19.02
C HIS A 89 4.24 -9.21 19.61
N GLU A 90 3.81 -8.83 20.81
CA GLU A 90 2.56 -9.30 21.40
C GLU A 90 1.36 -8.85 20.55
N PHE A 91 1.39 -7.61 20.07
CA PHE A 91 0.36 -7.11 19.17
C PHE A 91 0.26 -7.94 17.87
N VAL A 92 1.41 -8.29 17.28
CA VAL A 92 1.44 -9.19 16.12
C VAL A 92 0.93 -10.58 16.45
N ALA A 93 1.24 -11.12 17.64
CA ALA A 93 0.69 -12.40 18.05
C ALA A 93 -0.84 -12.38 18.05
N LEU A 94 -1.45 -11.32 18.59
CA LEU A 94 -2.90 -11.15 18.62
C LEU A 94 -3.51 -11.08 17.22
N VAL A 95 -2.89 -10.31 16.30
CA VAL A 95 -3.34 -10.26 14.90
C VAL A 95 -3.21 -11.62 14.23
N CYS A 96 -2.09 -12.33 14.42
CA CYS A 96 -1.90 -13.67 13.90
C CYS A 96 -2.94 -14.66 14.45
N GLU A 97 -3.25 -14.62 15.75
CA GLU A 97 -4.29 -15.46 16.38
C GLU A 97 -5.65 -15.29 15.69
N LEU A 98 -6.06 -14.05 15.44
CA LEU A 98 -7.32 -13.78 14.73
C LEU A 98 -7.28 -14.28 13.28
N LEU A 99 -6.19 -14.04 12.56
CA LEU A 99 -6.04 -14.51 11.18
C LEU A 99 -6.05 -16.04 11.09
N ILE A 100 -5.46 -16.74 12.06
CA ILE A 100 -5.51 -18.20 12.17
C ILE A 100 -6.94 -18.68 12.45
N ALA A 101 -7.69 -17.93 13.26
CA ALA A 101 -9.04 -18.26 13.69
C ALA A 101 -10.16 -17.80 12.72
N LEU A 102 -9.83 -17.19 11.57
CA LEU A 102 -10.82 -16.85 10.55
C LEU A 102 -11.68 -18.07 10.23
N PRO A 103 -13.02 -17.97 10.12
CA PRO A 103 -13.87 -19.08 9.71
C PRO A 103 -13.69 -19.40 8.22
N ASP A 104 -14.12 -20.59 7.79
CA ASP A 104 -14.15 -20.90 6.36
C ASP A 104 -15.27 -20.11 5.65
N PRO A 105 -15.08 -19.73 4.38
CA PRO A 105 -16.15 -19.18 3.55
C PRO A 105 -17.31 -20.17 3.39
N SER A 106 -18.48 -19.68 2.97
CA SER A 106 -19.62 -20.55 2.65
C SER A 106 -19.26 -21.54 1.53
N TYR A 107 -19.96 -22.69 1.50
CA TYR A 107 -19.72 -23.71 0.48
C TYR A 107 -19.84 -23.18 -0.97
N HIS A 108 -20.72 -22.20 -1.18
CA HIS A 108 -20.93 -21.57 -2.49
C HIS A 108 -19.89 -20.50 -2.86
N ALA A 109 -18.98 -20.15 -1.93
CA ALA A 109 -17.94 -19.19 -2.22
C ALA A 109 -16.96 -19.70 -3.28
N ARG A 110 -16.32 -18.77 -4.00
CA ARG A 110 -15.38 -19.09 -5.08
C ARG A 110 -14.21 -19.94 -4.53
N PRO A 111 -13.74 -20.99 -5.24
CA PRO A 111 -12.63 -21.83 -4.77
C PRO A 111 -11.35 -21.05 -4.43
N ARG A 112 -11.07 -19.96 -5.15
CA ARG A 112 -9.94 -19.06 -4.88
C ARG A 112 -10.04 -18.38 -3.51
N LEU A 113 -11.25 -18.05 -3.05
CA LEU A 113 -11.45 -17.44 -1.73
C LEU A 113 -11.16 -18.44 -0.61
N HIS A 114 -11.62 -19.69 -0.77
CA HIS A 114 -11.27 -20.78 0.15
C HIS A 114 -9.76 -20.97 0.26
N ARG A 115 -9.06 -21.03 -0.87
CA ARG A 115 -7.60 -21.14 -0.90
C ARG A 115 -6.93 -19.92 -0.26
N ALA A 116 -7.42 -18.71 -0.53
CA ALA A 116 -6.88 -17.49 0.06
C ALA A 116 -6.99 -17.47 1.59
N VAL A 117 -8.13 -17.90 2.14
CA VAL A 117 -8.31 -18.03 3.60
C VAL A 117 -7.35 -19.06 4.19
N GLN A 118 -7.20 -20.23 3.54
CA GLN A 118 -6.25 -21.26 3.98
C GLN A 118 -4.80 -20.76 3.96
N ASP A 119 -4.41 -20.06 2.91
CA ASP A 119 -3.07 -19.48 2.74
C ASP A 119 -2.82 -18.35 3.74
N THR A 120 -3.79 -17.48 3.98
CA THR A 120 -3.73 -16.46 5.04
C THR A 120 -3.52 -17.09 6.42
N ARG A 121 -4.28 -18.14 6.77
CA ARG A 121 -4.07 -18.88 8.03
C ARG A 121 -2.67 -19.49 8.10
N ALA A 122 -2.21 -20.10 7.01
CA ALA A 122 -0.87 -20.70 6.95
C ALA A 122 0.21 -19.64 7.19
N LEU A 123 0.16 -18.51 6.47
CA LEU A 123 1.10 -17.40 6.65
C LEU A 123 1.06 -16.85 8.08
N ALA A 124 -0.12 -16.69 8.68
CA ALA A 124 -0.27 -16.24 10.06
C ALA A 124 0.39 -17.21 11.06
N ARG A 125 0.25 -18.53 10.88
CA ARG A 125 0.96 -19.55 11.70
C ARG A 125 2.48 -19.42 11.61
N TYR A 126 3.02 -19.09 10.43
CA TYR A 126 4.46 -18.85 10.27
C TYR A 126 4.92 -17.52 10.90
N ALA A 127 4.07 -16.48 10.86
CA ALA A 127 4.38 -15.17 11.42
C ALA A 127 4.21 -15.09 12.94
N MET A 128 3.47 -16.04 13.54
CA MET A 128 3.21 -16.08 14.97
C MET A 128 4.53 -16.10 15.76
N PRO A 129 4.75 -15.15 16.69
CA PRO A 129 5.93 -15.15 17.51
C PRO A 129 5.99 -16.44 18.33
N ARG A 130 7.05 -17.24 18.15
CA ARG A 130 7.31 -18.38 19.02
C ARG A 130 7.99 -17.89 20.29
N PRO A 131 7.68 -18.45 21.47
CA PRO A 131 8.48 -18.19 22.65
C PRO A 131 9.94 -18.53 22.31
N PRO A 132 10.92 -17.70 22.72
CA PRO A 132 12.32 -18.05 22.54
C PRO A 132 12.54 -19.41 23.19
N ARG A 133 13.00 -20.40 22.43
CA ARG A 133 13.50 -21.64 23.03
C ARG A 133 14.60 -21.23 24.02
N GLU A 134 14.55 -21.76 25.24
CA GLU A 134 15.68 -21.63 26.17
C GLU A 134 16.92 -22.18 25.44
N GLY A 135 17.84 -21.28 25.09
CA GLY A 135 18.97 -21.61 24.23
C GLY A 135 19.07 -20.72 22.98
N ASN A 136 19.87 -19.66 23.12
CA ASN A 136 20.58 -18.92 22.08
C ASN A 136 19.84 -18.65 20.76
N GLY A 137 19.07 -17.57 20.77
CA GLY A 137 18.77 -16.80 19.57
C GLY A 137 17.59 -15.86 19.79
N ARG A 138 17.80 -14.55 19.58
CA ARG A 138 16.68 -13.62 19.44
C ARG A 138 15.75 -14.19 18.36
N PRO A 139 14.44 -14.40 18.61
CA PRO A 139 13.54 -14.83 17.57
C PRO A 139 13.63 -13.80 16.44
N ARG A 140 14.18 -14.20 15.29
CA ARG A 140 14.20 -13.36 14.11
C ARG A 140 12.74 -13.12 13.77
N MET A 141 12.26 -11.91 14.04
CA MET A 141 10.94 -11.42 13.62
C MET A 141 10.91 -11.35 12.09
N ARG A 142 10.89 -12.51 11.41
CA ARG A 142 10.50 -12.58 10.01
C ARG A 142 8.99 -12.50 9.99
N ARG A 143 8.46 -11.28 10.19
CA ARG A 143 7.05 -11.01 9.92
C ARG A 143 6.84 -11.25 8.42
N VAL A 144 5.84 -12.06 8.08
CA VAL A 144 5.45 -12.28 6.69
C VAL A 144 5.02 -10.93 6.11
N LYS A 145 5.35 -10.64 4.85
CA LYS A 145 4.93 -9.39 4.18
C LYS A 145 3.43 -9.11 4.37
N PHE A 146 2.57 -10.08 4.05
CA PHE A 146 1.12 -9.98 4.26
C PHE A 146 0.73 -9.60 5.69
N VAL A 147 1.26 -10.29 6.70
CA VAL A 147 0.94 -10.00 8.12
C VAL A 147 1.48 -8.64 8.55
N THR A 148 2.66 -8.26 8.06
CA THR A 148 3.23 -6.93 8.30
C THR A 148 2.32 -5.85 7.72
N ASP A 149 1.86 -6.02 6.48
CA ASP A 149 1.00 -5.06 5.79
C ASP A 149 -0.35 -4.92 6.53
N VAL A 150 -0.95 -6.01 7.01
CA VAL A 150 -2.17 -5.96 7.84
C VAL A 150 -1.94 -5.20 9.15
N VAL A 151 -0.83 -5.51 9.85
CA VAL A 151 -0.50 -4.87 11.13
C VAL A 151 -0.23 -3.39 10.96
N ASP A 152 0.47 -2.99 9.91
CA ASP A 152 0.80 -1.59 9.65
C ASP A 152 -0.45 -0.78 9.28
N ASN A 153 -1.34 -1.33 8.43
CA ASN A 153 -2.63 -0.71 8.14
C ASN A 153 -3.50 -0.54 9.39
N LEU A 154 -3.49 -1.55 10.28
CA LEU A 154 -4.24 -1.49 11.51
C LEU A 154 -3.67 -0.45 12.49
N ILE A 155 -2.34 -0.33 12.58
CA ILE A 155 -1.71 0.73 13.38
C ILE A 155 -2.12 2.11 12.86
N CYS A 156 -2.06 2.35 11.54
CA CYS A 156 -2.50 3.61 10.96
C CYS A 156 -3.98 3.90 11.26
N ALA A 157 -4.86 2.90 11.13
CA ALA A 157 -6.28 3.08 11.45
C ALA A 157 -6.51 3.44 12.93
N LEU A 158 -5.71 2.87 13.84
CA LEU A 158 -5.78 3.21 15.27
C LEU A 158 -5.21 4.60 15.61
N GLU A 159 -4.38 5.21 14.74
CA GLU A 159 -3.89 6.59 14.91
C GLU A 159 -4.99 7.62 14.64
N ASP A 160 -5.97 7.31 13.79
CA ASP A 160 -7.04 8.22 13.38
C ASP A 160 -8.22 8.29 14.38
N LEU A 161 -8.15 7.57 15.50
CA LEU A 161 -9.17 7.59 16.54
C LEU A 161 -9.07 8.85 17.42
N PRO A 162 -10.21 9.47 17.84
CA PRO A 162 -10.17 10.62 18.72
C PRO A 162 -9.49 10.26 20.04
N ASP A 163 -8.62 11.16 20.52
CA ASP A 163 -7.97 11.05 21.82
C ASP A 163 -9.02 10.87 22.93
N LEU A 164 -9.23 9.64 23.39
CA LEU A 164 -9.93 9.40 24.64
C LEU A 164 -9.17 10.11 25.77
N PRO A 165 -9.86 10.73 26.75
CA PRO A 165 -9.22 11.51 27.81
C PRO A 165 -8.47 10.61 28.79
N MET A 166 -7.32 10.10 28.37
CA MET A 166 -6.37 9.41 29.21
C MET A 166 -5.18 10.33 29.46
N ARG A 167 -5.07 10.78 30.71
CA ARG A 167 -3.85 11.39 31.23
C ARG A 167 -2.91 10.27 31.67
N LEU A 168 -1.88 9.98 30.88
CA LEU A 168 -0.61 9.57 31.50
C LEU A 168 -0.15 10.78 32.33
N GLY A 169 0.25 10.56 33.59
CA GLY A 169 0.42 11.58 34.64
C GLY A 169 1.27 12.82 34.28
N PRO A 170 1.34 13.82 35.18
CA PRO A 170 1.93 15.11 34.88
C PRO A 170 3.37 14.99 34.37
N ARG A 171 3.59 15.58 33.18
CA ARG A 171 4.90 15.73 32.55
C ARG A 171 5.89 16.41 33.49
N PRO A 172 7.07 15.82 33.79
CA PRO A 172 8.22 16.64 34.09
C PRO A 172 8.61 17.38 32.80
N ARG A 173 8.52 18.71 32.81
CA ARG A 173 9.19 19.53 31.79
C ARG A 173 10.69 19.29 31.95
N ARG A 174 11.26 18.43 31.10
CA ARG A 174 12.70 18.30 30.98
C ARG A 174 13.18 19.33 29.97
N ASN A 175 14.06 20.23 30.41
CA ASN A 175 14.76 21.13 29.50
C ASN A 175 15.41 20.30 28.40
N PRO A 176 15.25 20.68 27.12
CA PRO A 176 15.86 19.94 26.03
C PRO A 176 17.36 19.83 26.27
N ALA A 177 17.90 18.63 26.12
CA ALA A 177 19.35 18.43 26.06
C ALA A 177 19.93 19.33 24.96
N PRO A 178 21.12 19.93 25.16
CA PRO A 178 21.73 20.77 24.14
C PRO A 178 21.86 19.96 22.84
N LYS A 179 21.12 20.39 21.81
CA LYS A 179 21.20 19.77 20.49
C LYS A 179 22.63 19.96 19.96
N PRO A 180 23.25 18.94 19.36
CA PRO A 180 24.42 19.18 18.53
C PRO A 180 24.03 20.22 17.48
N VAL A 181 24.89 21.21 17.26
CA VAL A 181 24.68 22.32 16.32
C VAL A 181 24.32 21.72 14.95
N GLN A 182 23.03 21.73 14.61
CA GLN A 182 22.56 21.27 13.31
C GLN A 182 23.09 22.24 12.27
N ALA A 183 23.77 21.71 11.25
CA ALA A 183 24.03 22.43 10.02
C ALA A 183 22.72 23.06 9.51
N PRO A 184 22.77 24.24 8.86
CA PRO A 184 21.58 24.90 8.36
C PRO A 184 20.77 23.92 7.51
N LYS A 185 19.50 23.74 7.87
CA LYS A 185 18.58 22.90 7.09
C LYS A 185 18.50 23.50 5.67
N PRO A 186 18.65 22.68 4.61
CA PRO A 186 18.41 23.16 3.27
C PRO A 186 17.01 23.76 3.16
N ASP A 187 16.89 24.86 2.43
CA ASP A 187 15.63 25.57 2.22
C ASP A 187 14.62 24.63 1.54
N SER A 188 13.49 24.36 2.20
CA SER A 188 12.52 23.39 1.71
C SER A 188 11.90 23.81 0.38
N ALA A 189 11.81 25.12 0.12
CA ALA A 189 11.29 25.63 -1.14
C ALA A 189 12.22 25.28 -2.31
N ALA A 190 13.54 25.35 -2.10
CA ALA A 190 14.53 24.97 -3.10
C ALA A 190 14.48 23.46 -3.40
N LEU A 191 14.34 22.63 -2.37
CA LEU A 191 14.22 21.18 -2.54
C LEU A 191 12.94 20.77 -3.29
N GLU A 192 11.82 21.44 -3.02
CA GLU A 192 10.56 21.19 -3.74
C GLU A 192 10.63 21.67 -5.19
N ALA A 193 11.33 22.77 -5.48
CA ALA A 193 11.57 23.23 -6.85
C ALA A 193 12.37 22.20 -7.66
N THR A 194 13.48 21.68 -7.12
CA THR A 194 14.27 20.62 -7.77
C THR A 194 13.45 19.35 -8.01
N ALA A 195 12.57 18.98 -7.07
CA ALA A 195 11.68 17.85 -7.24
C ALA A 195 10.62 18.08 -8.33
N CYS A 196 10.09 19.30 -8.43
CA CYS A 196 9.14 19.69 -9.47
C CYS A 196 9.79 19.70 -10.86
N GLU A 197 11.01 20.21 -10.98
CA GLU A 197 11.81 20.16 -12.22
C GLU A 197 12.03 18.71 -12.69
N PHE A 198 12.38 17.81 -11.78
CA PHE A 198 12.49 16.39 -12.10
C PHE A 198 11.17 15.80 -12.63
N LEU A 199 10.05 16.07 -11.96
CA LEU A 199 8.74 15.52 -12.34
C LEU A 199 8.26 16.06 -13.68
N THR A 200 8.52 17.33 -13.98
CA THR A 200 8.16 17.97 -15.25
C THR A 200 9.09 17.55 -16.40
N ALA A 201 10.31 17.12 -16.11
CA ALA A 201 11.25 16.57 -17.08
C ALA A 201 11.02 15.09 -17.43
N LEU A 202 10.04 14.41 -16.82
CA LEU A 202 9.73 13.02 -17.14
C LEU A 202 9.29 12.88 -18.60
N ALA A 203 9.85 11.90 -19.31
CA ALA A 203 9.50 11.61 -20.69
C ALA A 203 8.00 11.29 -20.84
N PRO A 204 7.36 11.60 -21.99
CA PRO A 204 5.94 11.36 -22.23
C PRO A 204 5.65 9.88 -22.47
N VAL A 205 5.68 9.09 -21.40
CA VAL A 205 5.41 7.65 -21.37
C VAL A 205 4.73 7.27 -20.05
N ARG A 206 4.47 5.97 -19.87
CA ARG A 206 3.97 5.43 -18.61
C ARG A 206 5.12 5.25 -17.64
N HIS A 207 5.00 5.87 -16.47
CA HIS A 207 5.96 5.73 -15.38
C HIS A 207 5.31 4.98 -14.22
N PRO A 208 5.71 3.72 -13.94
CA PRO A 208 5.25 3.01 -12.76
C PRO A 208 5.59 3.79 -11.48
N VAL A 209 4.63 3.93 -10.57
CA VAL A 209 4.80 4.69 -9.33
C VAL A 209 6.03 4.27 -8.50
N PRO A 210 6.35 2.96 -8.35
CA PRO A 210 7.56 2.53 -7.63
C PRO A 210 8.87 2.98 -8.30
N ASP A 211 8.87 3.13 -9.62
CA ASP A 211 10.07 3.39 -10.42
C ASP A 211 10.42 4.88 -10.41
N VAL A 212 9.41 5.76 -10.31
CA VAL A 212 9.61 7.22 -10.22
C VAL A 212 10.46 7.61 -9.01
N TRP A 213 10.24 7.00 -7.84
CA TRP A 213 11.08 7.24 -6.66
C TRP A 213 12.52 6.75 -6.87
N THR A 214 12.68 5.63 -7.57
CA THR A 214 13.99 5.05 -7.86
C THR A 214 14.77 5.94 -8.84
N ALA A 215 14.12 6.41 -9.89
CA ALA A 215 14.67 7.35 -10.86
C ALA A 215 15.03 8.70 -10.21
N TYR A 216 14.18 9.23 -9.32
CA TYR A 216 14.45 10.48 -8.59
C TYR A 216 15.70 10.37 -7.71
N LYS A 217 15.85 9.28 -6.95
CA LYS A 217 17.05 9.03 -6.15
C LYS A 217 18.31 8.90 -7.00
N ALA A 218 18.20 8.34 -8.21
CA ALA A 218 19.35 8.19 -9.10
C ALA A 218 19.75 9.52 -9.74
N ALA A 219 18.77 10.40 -10.02
CA ALA A 219 18.99 11.68 -10.68
C ALA A 219 19.47 12.80 -9.74
N ILE A 220 19.00 12.82 -8.49
CA ILE A 220 19.22 13.96 -7.57
C ILE A 220 20.17 13.55 -6.42
N PRO A 221 21.16 14.37 -6.02
CA PRO A 221 22.02 14.12 -4.86
C PRO A 221 21.26 14.08 -3.53
N GLU A 222 21.73 13.32 -2.53
CA GLU A 222 21.01 13.12 -1.26
C GLU A 222 20.71 14.43 -0.49
N ALA A 223 21.61 15.41 -0.56
CA ALA A 223 21.44 16.72 0.08
C ALA A 223 20.29 17.55 -0.52
N GLU A 224 19.84 17.22 -1.73
CA GLU A 224 18.83 17.94 -2.50
C GLU A 224 17.51 17.14 -2.63
N ARG A 225 17.42 15.98 -1.97
CA ARG A 225 16.23 15.12 -2.04
C ARG A 225 15.17 15.52 -1.03
N ILE A 226 13.93 15.54 -1.48
CA ILE A 226 12.77 15.44 -0.59
C ILE A 226 12.45 13.98 -0.27
N GLY A 227 11.71 13.75 0.82
CA GLY A 227 11.26 12.41 1.22
C GLY A 227 10.29 11.78 0.22
N LYS A 228 10.28 10.44 0.15
CA LYS A 228 9.44 9.66 -0.77
C LYS A 228 7.98 10.11 -0.78
N HIS A 229 7.33 10.20 0.39
CA HIS A 229 5.93 10.58 0.49
C HIS A 229 5.66 11.98 -0.05
N ARG A 230 6.59 12.92 0.18
CA ARG A 230 6.49 14.30 -0.30
C ARG A 230 6.63 14.37 -1.83
N LEU A 231 7.55 13.59 -2.41
CA LEU A 231 7.67 13.46 -3.87
C LEU A 231 6.40 12.87 -4.50
N LEU A 232 5.83 11.81 -3.91
CA LEU A 232 4.61 11.20 -4.46
C LEU A 232 3.39 12.12 -4.34
N ALA A 233 3.35 13.01 -3.33
CA ALA A 233 2.33 14.05 -3.21
C ALA A 233 2.49 15.10 -4.30
N LEU A 234 3.69 15.66 -4.46
CA LEU A 234 4.01 16.61 -5.55
C LEU A 234 3.72 16.01 -6.93
N ALA A 235 4.04 14.73 -7.14
CA ALA A 235 3.74 14.05 -8.40
C ALA A 235 2.24 13.96 -8.70
N ARG A 236 1.37 13.89 -7.67
CA ARG A 236 -0.09 13.96 -7.89
C ARG A 236 -0.51 15.38 -8.26
N ASP A 237 0.07 16.38 -7.62
CA ASP A 237 -0.25 17.79 -7.91
C ASP A 237 0.22 18.19 -9.32
N THR A 238 1.38 17.69 -9.76
CA THR A 238 1.98 18.02 -11.07
C THR A 238 1.47 17.14 -12.21
N LEU A 239 1.37 15.83 -12.02
CA LEU A 239 1.04 14.86 -13.09
C LEU A 239 -0.40 14.35 -13.02
N GLY A 240 -1.14 14.70 -11.97
CA GLY A 240 -2.47 14.19 -11.69
C GLY A 240 -2.48 12.81 -11.00
N GLU A 241 -3.68 12.24 -10.88
CA GLU A 241 -3.88 10.96 -10.24
C GLU A 241 -3.30 9.79 -11.07
N PRO A 242 -2.49 8.91 -10.48
CA PRO A 242 -1.93 7.77 -11.19
C PRO A 242 -3.02 6.74 -11.52
N ARG A 243 -3.00 6.26 -12.76
CA ARG A 243 -3.96 5.29 -13.30
C ARG A 243 -3.53 3.86 -12.96
N LYS A 244 -4.49 2.94 -12.85
CA LYS A 244 -4.25 1.52 -12.53
C LYS A 244 -4.53 0.64 -13.75
N VAL A 245 -3.57 -0.17 -14.17
CA VAL A 245 -3.69 -1.12 -15.30
C VAL A 245 -2.99 -2.40 -14.88
N ARG A 246 -3.70 -3.53 -14.99
CA ARG A 246 -3.18 -4.87 -14.65
C ARG A 246 -2.49 -4.92 -13.28
N GLY A 247 -3.06 -4.24 -12.29
CA GLY A 247 -2.56 -4.24 -10.91
C GLY A 247 -1.48 -3.18 -10.58
N VAL A 248 -0.86 -2.55 -11.58
CA VAL A 248 0.21 -1.55 -11.38
C VAL A 248 -0.33 -0.13 -11.51
N ARG A 249 0.05 0.77 -10.60
CA ARG A 249 -0.22 2.21 -10.69
C ARG A 249 0.89 2.89 -11.50
N PHE A 250 0.52 3.74 -12.44
CA PHE A 250 1.44 4.52 -13.25
C PHE A 250 0.94 5.96 -13.41
N TRP A 251 1.88 6.90 -13.48
CA TRP A 251 1.61 8.21 -14.02
C TRP A 251 1.69 8.15 -15.53
N GLN A 252 0.71 8.75 -16.19
CA GLN A 252 0.68 8.91 -17.64
C GLN A 252 1.09 10.35 -17.92
N VAL A 253 2.33 10.55 -18.35
CA VAL A 253 2.77 11.88 -18.80
C VAL A 253 2.29 12.03 -20.25
N PRO A 254 1.42 13.01 -20.56
CA PRO A 254 0.93 13.21 -21.92
C PRO A 254 2.06 13.71 -22.82
N GLU A 255 2.04 13.31 -24.10
CA GLU A 255 2.91 13.94 -25.10
C GLU A 255 2.59 15.43 -25.20
N PRO A 256 3.60 16.31 -25.29
CA PRO A 256 3.37 17.73 -25.50
C PRO A 256 2.57 17.92 -26.80
N VAL A 257 1.46 18.66 -26.71
CA VAL A 257 0.44 18.87 -27.77
C VAL A 257 1.05 19.26 -29.13
N VAL A 258 2.22 19.89 -29.11
CA VAL A 258 2.98 20.31 -30.30
C VAL A 258 3.34 19.13 -31.22
N LEU A 259 3.64 17.93 -30.70
CA LEU A 259 3.97 16.77 -31.54
C LEU A 259 2.73 16.14 -32.17
N ALA A 260 1.58 16.16 -31.50
CA ALA A 260 0.34 15.65 -32.06
C ALA A 260 -0.14 16.52 -33.24
N GLU A 261 -0.06 17.85 -33.13
CA GLU A 261 -0.38 18.77 -34.23
C GLU A 261 0.59 18.64 -35.41
N VAL A 262 1.88 18.45 -35.15
CA VAL A 262 2.89 18.22 -36.19
C VAL A 262 2.67 16.86 -36.87
N ALA A 263 2.37 15.81 -36.11
CA ALA A 263 2.05 14.49 -36.66
C ALA A 263 0.77 14.52 -37.52
N ASP A 264 -0.27 15.24 -37.08
CA ASP A 264 -1.50 15.44 -37.85
C ASP A 264 -1.25 16.24 -39.14
N ARG A 265 -0.38 17.27 -39.06
CA ARG A 265 -0.01 18.08 -40.23
C ARG A 265 0.83 17.29 -41.23
N VAL A 266 1.76 16.45 -40.75
CA VAL A 266 2.57 15.55 -41.58
C VAL A 266 1.68 14.46 -42.21
N ALA A 267 0.72 13.90 -41.46
CA ALA A 267 -0.21 12.90 -41.99
C ALA A 267 -1.13 13.49 -43.08
N ARG A 268 -1.61 14.73 -42.92
CA ARG A 268 -2.38 15.43 -43.96
C ARG A 268 -1.56 15.70 -45.21
N LEU A 269 -0.33 16.19 -45.06
CA LEU A 269 0.57 16.44 -46.20
C LEU A 269 0.91 15.13 -46.95
N ALA A 270 1.22 14.06 -46.21
CA ALA A 270 1.47 12.74 -46.79
C ALA A 270 0.24 12.20 -47.54
N TRP A 271 -0.97 12.39 -47.00
CA TRP A 271 -2.22 12.00 -47.65
C TRP A 271 -2.49 12.81 -48.93
N GLU A 272 -2.24 14.12 -48.92
CA GLU A 272 -2.42 14.98 -50.10
C GLU A 272 -1.45 14.62 -51.23
N GLU A 273 -0.19 14.31 -50.91
CA GLU A 273 0.79 13.83 -51.89
C GLU A 273 0.43 12.44 -52.44
N GLN A 274 0.06 11.49 -51.57
CA GLN A 274 -0.36 10.16 -51.99
C GLN A 274 -1.66 10.18 -52.80
N ARG A 275 -2.59 11.09 -52.48
CA ARG A 275 -3.83 11.31 -53.24
C ARG A 275 -3.53 11.79 -54.66
N ALA A 276 -2.56 12.68 -54.86
CA ALA A 276 -2.17 13.12 -56.20
C ALA A 276 -1.57 11.98 -57.04
N ILE A 277 -0.80 11.09 -56.43
CA ILE A 277 -0.23 9.89 -57.09
C ILE A 277 -1.35 8.89 -57.42
N LEU A 278 -2.26 8.61 -56.49
CA LEU A 278 -3.40 7.73 -56.71
C LEU A 278 -4.35 8.25 -57.80
N LEU A 279 -4.62 9.55 -57.82
CA LEU A 279 -5.43 10.17 -58.87
C LEU A 279 -4.74 10.10 -60.24
N ARG A 280 -3.41 10.21 -60.31
CA ARG A 280 -2.65 9.97 -61.56
C ARG A 280 -2.72 8.51 -62.01
N LEU A 281 -2.65 7.56 -61.08
CA LEU A 281 -2.78 6.12 -61.37
C LEU A 281 -4.18 5.77 -61.86
N ILE A 282 -5.23 6.38 -61.31
CA ILE A 282 -6.63 6.18 -61.73
C ILE A 282 -6.92 6.89 -63.06
N ALA A 283 -6.31 8.05 -63.29
CA ALA A 283 -6.48 8.82 -64.53
C ALA A 283 -5.64 8.30 -65.71
N GLN A 284 -4.75 7.32 -65.50
CA GLN A 284 -4.11 6.63 -66.61
C GLN A 284 -5.17 5.78 -67.33
N PRO A 285 -5.54 6.11 -68.58
CA PRO A 285 -6.43 5.25 -69.34
C PRO A 285 -5.70 3.92 -69.53
N THR A 286 -6.44 2.83 -69.36
CA THR A 286 -5.99 1.44 -69.45
C THR A 286 -5.55 1.11 -70.88
N ARG A 287 -4.46 1.73 -71.36
CA ARG A 287 -3.78 1.38 -72.60
C ARG A 287 -2.86 0.21 -72.30
N GLU A 288 -3.45 -0.97 -72.14
CA GLU A 288 -2.84 -2.30 -72.29
C GLU A 288 -3.79 -3.37 -71.72
N ARG A 289 -4.94 -3.54 -72.38
CA ARG A 289 -5.72 -4.79 -72.27
C ARG A 289 -6.34 -5.25 -73.59
N THR A 290 -5.73 -4.82 -74.70
CA THR A 290 -5.97 -5.34 -76.06
C THR A 290 -4.63 -5.55 -76.75
N ALA A 291 -3.88 -6.54 -76.27
CA ALA A 291 -2.78 -7.18 -77.00
C ALA A 291 -2.76 -8.70 -76.69
N ALA A 292 -3.95 -9.28 -76.49
CA ALA A 292 -4.19 -10.71 -76.42
C ALA A 292 -5.64 -10.98 -76.87
N ALA A 293 -5.90 -10.66 -78.14
CA ALA A 293 -6.99 -11.19 -78.95
C ALA A 293 -6.50 -11.14 -80.40
#